data_AF-A0A968JK19-F1
#
_entry.id   AF-A0A968JK19-F1
#
_cell.length_a   1.000
_cell.length_b   1.000
_cell.length_c   1.000
_cell.angle_alpha   90.00
_cell.angle_beta   90.00
_cell.angle_gamma   90.00
#
_symmetry.space_group_name_H-M   'P 1'
#
loop_
_entity.id
_entity.type
_entity.pdbx_description
1 polymer ?
#
loop_
_entity_poly.entity_id
_entity_poly.type
_entity_poly.pdbx_seq_one_letter_code
_entity_poly.pdbx_strand_id
1 'polypeptide(L)'
;MVTASKNGSLVNVQFQEVDRPLGGSSCTNYQIIRTWTANDGCGNTLIGTQTITVVDDQAPTFTTPPNRTLNCEEDYTDVGTTGSPTNVSDSCNPSNITVNFQDQIFPVQQGIQVERTWVVRDG
;
A
#
# COMPACT_ATOMS: atom_id res chain seq x y z
N MET A 1 12.00 -26.04 -1.40
CA MET A 1 12.93 -26.85 -2.23
C MET A 1 12.10 -27.44 -3.37
N VAL A 2 12.40 -27.11 -4.62
CA VAL A 2 11.81 -27.79 -5.79
C VAL A 2 12.70 -28.97 -6.12
N THR A 3 12.14 -30.17 -6.25
CA THR A 3 12.86 -31.39 -6.61
C THR A 3 12.32 -31.94 -7.92
N ALA A 4 13.22 -32.23 -8.86
CA ALA A 4 12.92 -33.03 -10.04
C ALA A 4 13.72 -34.32 -9.97
N SER A 5 13.08 -35.45 -10.31
CA SER A 5 13.75 -36.74 -10.40
C SER A 5 13.31 -37.51 -11.64
N LYS A 6 14.22 -38.31 -12.19
CA LYS A 6 13.95 -39.27 -13.25
C LYS A 6 14.34 -40.65 -12.73
N ASN A 7 13.38 -41.57 -12.67
CA ASN A 7 13.59 -42.95 -12.20
C ASN A 7 14.30 -43.04 -10.83
N GLY A 8 13.97 -42.13 -9.90
CA GLY A 8 14.57 -42.07 -8.57
C GLY A 8 15.91 -41.32 -8.46
N SER A 9 16.51 -40.91 -9.58
CA SER A 9 17.70 -40.03 -9.58
C SER A 9 17.32 -38.56 -9.68
N LEU A 10 17.93 -37.71 -8.86
CA LEU A 10 17.76 -36.26 -8.93
C LEU A 10 18.34 -35.72 -10.24
N VAL A 11 17.62 -34.80 -10.87
CA VAL A 11 18.09 -34.06 -12.05
C VAL A 11 18.31 -32.59 -11.71
N ASN A 12 19.23 -31.94 -12.43
CA ASN A 12 19.50 -30.52 -12.23
C ASN A 12 18.28 -29.68 -12.61
N VAL A 13 17.95 -28.71 -11.75
CA VAL A 13 16.86 -27.75 -11.98
C VAL A 13 17.49 -26.37 -12.08
N GLN A 14 17.32 -25.73 -13.24
CA GLN A 14 17.64 -24.32 -13.41
C GLN A 14 16.49 -23.48 -12.85
N PHE A 15 16.83 -22.39 -12.18
CA PHE A 15 15.89 -21.45 -11.59
C PHE A 15 16.09 -20.06 -12.19
N GLN A 16 14.98 -19.44 -12.60
CA GLN A 16 14.94 -18.05 -13.00
C GLN A 16 13.81 -17.35 -12.25
N GLU A 17 14.08 -16.13 -11.79
CA GLU A 17 13.09 -15.24 -11.18
C GLU A 17 13.10 -13.91 -11.94
N VAL A 18 11.92 -13.37 -12.21
CA VAL A 18 11.74 -12.06 -12.83
C VAL A 18 10.67 -11.30 -12.07
N ASP A 19 11.01 -10.10 -11.63
CA ASP A 19 10.05 -9.15 -11.07
C ASP A 19 9.40 -8.34 -12.20
N ARG A 20 8.07 -8.30 -12.20
CA ARG A 20 7.25 -7.52 -13.13
C ARG A 20 6.46 -6.48 -12.35
N PRO A 21 6.84 -5.20 -12.43
CA PRO A 21 6.02 -4.12 -11.88
C PRO A 21 4.64 -4.11 -12.58
N LEU A 22 3.55 -4.01 -11.80
CA LEU A 22 2.21 -3.76 -12.34
C LEU A 22 1.83 -2.27 -12.29
N GLY A 23 2.70 -1.42 -11.74
CA GLY A 23 2.60 0.04 -11.79
C GLY A 23 2.44 0.69 -10.42
N GLY A 24 3.14 1.82 -10.23
CA GLY A 24 3.13 2.75 -9.10
C GLY A 24 4.41 2.70 -8.22
N SER A 25 4.41 3.32 -7.03
CA SER A 25 5.57 3.51 -6.13
C SER A 25 6.23 2.21 -5.60
N SER A 26 7.31 2.29 -4.81
CA SER A 26 8.23 1.17 -4.51
C SER A 26 7.68 -0.03 -3.72
N CYS A 27 6.42 0.01 -3.26
CA CYS A 27 5.68 -1.15 -2.73
C CYS A 27 4.46 -1.53 -3.58
N THR A 28 4.41 -1.06 -4.82
CA THR A 28 3.24 -1.27 -5.66
C THR A 28 3.14 -2.66 -6.19
N ASN A 29 1.89 -3.01 -6.45
CA ASN A 29 1.45 -4.24 -7.08
C ASN A 29 2.50 -4.73 -8.08
N TYR A 30 3.11 -5.88 -7.81
CA TYR A 30 4.10 -6.49 -8.68
C TYR A 30 3.89 -7.99 -8.73
N GLN A 31 4.44 -8.61 -9.76
CA GLN A 31 4.46 -10.05 -9.89
C GLN A 31 5.88 -10.56 -9.81
N ILE A 32 6.07 -11.62 -9.03
CA ILE A 32 7.28 -12.43 -9.08
C ILE A 32 6.94 -13.63 -9.95
N ILE A 33 7.63 -13.76 -11.07
CA ILE A 33 7.48 -14.90 -11.99
C ILE A 33 8.70 -15.81 -11.81
N ARG A 34 8.45 -17.02 -11.33
CA ARG A 34 9.47 -18.04 -11.12
C ARG A 34 9.34 -19.12 -12.18
N THR A 35 10.46 -19.47 -12.81
CA THR A 35 10.53 -20.56 -13.79
C THR A 35 11.57 -21.57 -13.35
N TRP A 36 11.17 -22.85 -13.33
CA TRP A 36 12.05 -23.98 -13.08
C TRP A 36 12.14 -24.84 -14.34
N THR A 37 13.36 -25.10 -14.79
CA THR A 37 13.63 -25.93 -15.95
C THR A 37 14.47 -27.12 -15.52
N ALA A 38 13.90 -28.33 -15.60
CA ALA A 38 14.62 -29.57 -15.36
C ALA A 38 14.97 -30.23 -16.69
N ASN A 39 16.25 -30.55 -16.90
CA ASN A 39 16.72 -31.28 -18.07
C ASN A 39 17.30 -32.63 -17.63
N ASP A 40 16.95 -33.69 -18.34
CA ASP A 40 17.35 -35.05 -17.97
C ASP A 40 18.64 -35.56 -18.66
N GLY A 41 19.34 -34.69 -19.39
CA GLY A 41 20.55 -35.01 -20.15
C GLY A 41 20.31 -35.83 -21.42
N CYS A 42 19.09 -36.33 -21.63
CA CYS A 42 18.69 -37.11 -22.81
C CYS A 42 17.87 -36.28 -23.81
N GLY A 43 17.72 -34.98 -23.56
CA GLY A 43 16.93 -34.05 -24.37
C GLY A 43 15.51 -33.82 -23.88
N ASN A 44 15.03 -34.51 -22.84
CA ASN A 44 13.71 -34.21 -22.27
C ASN A 44 13.82 -33.05 -21.28
N THR A 45 12.87 -32.13 -21.37
CA THR A 45 12.79 -30.95 -20.53
C THR A 45 11.42 -30.84 -19.88
N LEU A 46 11.39 -30.55 -18.59
CA LEU A 46 10.19 -30.18 -17.85
C LEU A 46 10.32 -28.72 -17.43
N ILE A 47 9.29 -27.92 -17.68
CA ILE A 47 9.24 -26.51 -17.28
C ILE A 47 8.03 -26.32 -16.36
N GLY A 48 8.27 -25.71 -15.20
CA GLY A 48 7.23 -25.26 -14.28
C GLY A 48 7.32 -23.74 -14.09
N THR A 49 6.18 -23.07 -14.04
CA THR A 49 6.12 -21.63 -13.79
C THR A 49 5.17 -21.33 -12.62
N GLN A 50 5.55 -20.40 -11.75
CA GLN A 50 4.73 -19.86 -10.68
C GLN A 50 4.67 -18.34 -10.82
N THR A 51 3.46 -17.79 -10.81
CA THR A 51 3.23 -16.34 -10.72
C THR A 51 2.75 -16.02 -9.32
N ILE A 52 3.49 -15.18 -8.59
CA ILE A 52 3.11 -14.65 -7.28
C ILE A 52 2.73 -13.19 -7.51
N THR A 53 1.52 -12.79 -7.08
CA THR A 53 1.11 -11.38 -7.13
C THR A 53 1.21 -10.80 -5.73
N VAL A 54 1.97 -9.73 -5.59
CA VAL A 54 2.05 -8.91 -4.38
C VAL A 54 1.17 -7.70 -4.63
N VAL A 55 0.29 -7.40 -3.68
CA VAL A 55 -0.59 -6.21 -3.73
C VAL A 55 -0.46 -5.42 -2.45
N ASP A 56 -0.59 -4.10 -2.57
CA ASP A 56 -0.80 -3.23 -1.42
C ASP A 56 -2.31 -3.11 -1.12
N ASP A 57 -2.71 -3.56 0.06
CA ASP A 57 -4.08 -3.52 0.55
C ASP A 57 -4.21 -2.81 1.92
N GLN A 58 -3.11 -2.21 2.41
CA GLN A 58 -3.11 -1.56 3.71
C GLN A 58 -3.42 -0.08 3.58
N ALA A 59 -4.51 0.36 4.20
CA ALA A 59 -4.83 1.78 4.27
C ALA A 59 -3.79 2.53 5.13
N PRO A 60 -3.48 3.80 4.79
CA PRO A 60 -2.62 4.64 5.61
C PRO A 60 -3.25 4.86 6.99
N THR A 61 -2.40 5.04 7.99
CA THR A 61 -2.81 5.34 9.37
C THR A 61 -2.54 6.79 9.72
N PHE A 62 -3.35 7.34 10.62
CA PHE A 62 -3.16 8.68 11.17
C PHE A 62 -3.90 8.83 12.51
N THR A 63 -3.55 9.89 13.24
CA THR A 63 -4.26 10.33 14.45
C THR A 63 -4.95 11.65 14.16
N THR A 64 -6.25 11.73 14.42
CA THR A 64 -7.02 12.97 14.27
C THR A 64 -6.58 14.02 15.30
N PRO A 65 -6.59 15.32 14.95
CA PRO A 65 -6.41 16.37 15.94
C PRO A 65 -7.54 16.32 16.99
N PRO A 66 -7.29 16.76 18.23
CA PRO A 66 -8.34 16.85 19.25
C PRO A 66 -9.37 17.92 18.90
N ASN A 67 -10.57 17.81 19.47
CA ASN A 67 -11.62 18.83 19.33
C ASN A 67 -11.16 20.18 19.90
N ARG A 68 -11.60 21.28 19.28
CA ARG A 68 -11.34 22.64 19.74
C ARG A 68 -12.60 23.47 19.76
N THR A 69 -12.63 24.45 20.65
CA THR A 69 -13.60 25.55 20.66
C THR A 69 -12.86 26.81 20.22
N LEU A 70 -13.43 27.51 19.26
CA LEU A 70 -12.87 28.74 18.69
C LEU A 70 -13.71 29.95 19.12
N ASN A 71 -13.05 31.10 19.24
CA ASN A 71 -13.70 32.40 19.39
C ASN A 71 -14.21 32.91 18.04
N CYS A 72 -15.10 33.91 18.05
CA CYS A 72 -15.74 34.45 16.84
C CYS A 72 -14.78 35.06 15.82
N GLU A 73 -13.56 35.42 16.23
CA GLU A 73 -12.53 36.02 15.37
C GLU A 73 -11.53 34.99 14.81
N GLU A 74 -11.58 33.73 15.28
CA GLU A 74 -10.70 32.67 14.83
C GLU A 74 -11.24 32.01 13.56
N ASP A 75 -10.35 31.71 12.62
CA ASP A 75 -10.70 31.08 11.35
C ASP A 75 -10.67 29.55 11.49
N TYR A 76 -11.84 28.91 11.43
CA TYR A 76 -11.96 27.46 11.48
C TYR A 76 -11.38 26.76 10.23
N THR A 77 -11.18 27.48 9.12
CA THR A 77 -10.58 26.93 7.90
C THR A 77 -9.06 26.85 7.98
N ASP A 78 -8.44 27.58 8.92
CA ASP A 78 -7.01 27.53 9.16
C ASP A 78 -6.63 26.28 9.99
N VAL A 79 -6.02 25.31 9.32
CA VAL A 79 -5.49 24.09 9.95
C VAL A 79 -4.36 24.34 10.93
N GLY A 80 -3.65 25.48 10.85
CA GLY A 80 -2.68 25.89 11.87
C GLY A 80 -3.36 26.17 13.21
N THR A 81 -4.58 26.72 13.17
CA THR A 81 -5.41 27.00 14.34
C THR A 81 -6.17 25.75 14.80
N THR A 82 -6.83 25.03 13.90
CA THR A 82 -7.64 23.86 14.28
C THR A 82 -6.84 22.58 14.51
N GLY A 83 -5.60 22.55 14.05
CA GLY A 83 -4.76 21.35 14.02
C GLY A 83 -4.94 20.53 12.74
N SER A 84 -3.97 19.64 12.50
CA SER A 84 -3.90 18.69 11.39
C SER A 84 -3.61 17.27 11.90
N PRO A 85 -3.86 16.22 11.08
CA PRO A 85 -3.52 14.85 11.42
C PRO A 85 -2.04 14.69 11.75
N THR A 86 -1.76 13.86 12.75
CA THR A 86 -0.39 13.46 13.11
C THR A 86 -0.22 11.96 12.93
N ASN A 87 1.01 11.46 13.06
CA ASN A 87 1.34 10.04 12.84
C ASN A 87 0.84 9.51 11.49
N VAL A 88 0.84 10.37 10.47
CA VAL A 88 0.49 9.99 9.10
C VAL A 88 1.58 9.05 8.60
N SER A 89 1.23 7.78 8.42
CA SER A 89 2.19 6.78 7.99
C SER A 89 1.52 5.72 7.13
N ASP A 90 2.31 5.20 6.22
CA ASP A 90 1.97 4.04 5.42
C ASP A 90 3.21 3.16 5.31
N SER A 91 3.02 1.86 5.48
CA SER A 91 4.12 0.88 5.48
C SER A 91 4.64 0.60 4.07
N CYS A 92 3.81 0.82 3.06
CA CYS A 92 4.11 0.54 1.66
C CYS A 92 4.49 1.82 0.89
N ASN A 93 3.87 2.95 1.19
CA ASN A 93 4.10 4.20 0.46
C ASN A 93 4.31 5.42 1.37
N PRO A 94 5.34 5.42 2.25
CA PRO A 94 5.56 6.52 3.19
C PRO A 94 5.91 7.86 2.50
N SER A 95 6.28 7.82 1.21
CA SER A 95 6.72 8.99 0.46
C SER A 95 5.64 9.64 -0.41
N ASN A 96 4.49 8.99 -0.62
CA ASN A 96 3.41 9.49 -1.45
C ASN A 96 2.06 9.38 -0.72
N ILE A 97 1.95 10.06 0.41
CA ILE A 97 0.70 10.17 1.17
C ILE A 97 0.13 11.57 0.97
N THR A 98 -1.16 11.64 0.61
CA THR A 98 -1.89 12.90 0.51
C THR A 98 -2.91 13.00 1.64
N VAL A 99 -2.97 14.18 2.29
CA VAL A 99 -3.94 14.49 3.35
C VAL A 99 -4.85 15.62 2.88
N ASN A 100 -6.15 15.35 2.85
CA ASN A 100 -7.19 16.33 2.54
C ASN A 100 -8.25 16.35 3.64
N PHE A 101 -9.13 17.36 3.63
CA PHE A 101 -10.29 17.37 4.52
C PHE A 101 -11.54 17.93 3.84
N GLN A 102 -12.69 17.62 4.42
CA GLN A 102 -13.99 18.20 4.08
C GLN A 102 -14.70 18.61 5.36
N ASP A 103 -15.29 19.80 5.34
CA ASP A 103 -16.02 20.35 6.48
C ASP A 103 -17.52 20.29 6.25
N GLN A 104 -18.25 19.92 7.29
CA GLN A 104 -19.69 20.09 7.39
C GLN A 104 -20.00 21.11 8.48
N ILE A 105 -20.79 22.11 8.14
CA ILE A 105 -21.12 23.24 9.03
C ILE A 105 -22.56 23.11 9.49
N PHE A 106 -22.74 23.10 10.81
CA PHE A 106 -24.04 23.01 11.46
C PHE A 106 -24.32 24.30 12.23
N PRO A 107 -25.37 25.06 11.87
CA PRO A 107 -25.81 26.18 12.69
C PRO A 107 -26.30 25.66 14.05
N VAL A 108 -25.85 26.30 15.13
CA VAL A 108 -26.32 26.01 16.50
C VAL A 108 -26.90 27.28 17.12
N GLN A 109 -27.58 27.16 18.26
CA GLN A 109 -28.27 28.30 18.90
C GLN A 109 -27.35 29.50 19.16
N GLN A 110 -26.05 29.26 19.38
CA GLN A 110 -25.01 30.28 19.44
C GLN A 110 -23.79 29.84 18.61
N GLY A 111 -23.72 30.35 17.37
CA GLY A 111 -22.58 30.13 16.48
C GLY A 111 -22.74 28.94 15.53
N ILE A 112 -21.62 28.29 15.21
CA ILE A 112 -21.56 27.15 14.30
C ILE A 112 -20.78 26.00 14.96
N GLN A 113 -21.16 24.77 14.64
CA GLN A 113 -20.36 23.58 14.86
C GLN A 113 -19.79 23.12 13.52
N VAL A 114 -18.49 22.84 13.47
CA VAL A 114 -17.80 22.33 12.28
C VAL A 114 -17.37 20.90 12.55
N GLU A 115 -17.84 19.97 11.72
CA GLU A 115 -17.35 18.59 11.72
C GLU A 115 -16.42 18.41 10.53
N ARG A 116 -15.15 18.13 10.81
CA ARG A 116 -14.11 17.93 9.81
C ARG A 116 -13.84 16.45 9.59
N THR A 117 -14.00 15.99 8.36
CA THR A 117 -13.59 14.64 7.93
C THR A 117 -12.24 14.71 7.23
N TRP A 118 -11.23 14.04 7.80
CA TRP A 118 -9.92 13.89 7.18
C TRP A 118 -9.90 12.70 6.23
N VAL A 119 -9.30 12.89 5.05
CA VAL A 119 -9.14 11.87 4.01
C VAL A 119 -7.65 11.74 3.72
N VAL A 120 -7.05 10.66 4.20
CA VAL A 120 -5.66 10.30 3.92
C VAL A 120 -5.65 9.22 2.84
N ARG A 121 -4.88 9.44 1.78
CA ARG A 121 -4.76 8.50 0.65
C ARG A 121 -3.29 8.22 0.34
N ASP A 122 -3.02 6.99 -0.04
CA ASP A 122 -1.85 6.64 -0.84
C ASP A 122 -1.96 7.28 -2.23
N GLY A 123 -0.82 7.45 -2.90
CA GLY A 123 -0.74 8.03 -4.24
C GLY A 123 -0.04 7.14 -5.23
#